data_AF-A0AA39HK99-F1
#
_entry.id   AF-A0AA39HK99-F1
#
_cell.length_a   1.000
_cell.length_b   1.000
_cell.length_c   1.000
_cell.angle_alpha   90.00
_cell.angle_beta   90.00
_cell.angle_gamma   90.00
#
_symmetry.space_group_name_H-M   'P 1'
#
loop_
_entity.id
_entity.type
_entity.pdbx_description
1 polymer ?
#
loop_
_entity_poly.entity_id
_entity_poly.type
_entity_poly.pdbx_seq_one_letter_code
_entity_poly.pdbx_strand_id
1 'polypeptide(L)'
;MPAVHAHVPNEDTAKNRVESDEVGKRSVENHDLDVDQLIYRLLNAASPDTSLTKVVKEDEMIQLCQMAWKVFKKQNVMLELESPVKICGDIHGQYGDLLRIFDRCGFPPTSNYLFLGDYVDRGRHNLETICLLFAYKIKYRDNFFLLRGNHESSPVSQRYGFFDECMRRYQSV
;
A
#
# COMPACT_ATOMS: atom_id res chain seq x y z
N MET A 1 -84.31 -26.01 0.19
CA MET A 1 -84.65 -25.48 1.54
C MET A 1 -84.26 -26.54 2.56
N PRO A 2 -83.75 -26.27 3.79
CA PRO A 2 -83.18 -25.08 4.46
C PRO A 2 -81.67 -25.30 4.88
N ALA A 3 -80.80 -24.29 5.00
CA ALA A 3 -80.39 -23.47 6.18
C ALA A 3 -79.75 -24.21 7.39
N VAL A 4 -78.48 -23.90 7.75
CA VAL A 4 -78.05 -23.03 8.88
C VAL A 4 -76.50 -22.97 9.05
N HIS A 5 -76.00 -21.77 9.40
CA HIS A 5 -74.80 -21.36 10.20
C HIS A 5 -73.44 -22.06 10.06
N ALA A 6 -72.26 -21.49 10.35
CA ALA A 6 -71.66 -20.15 10.48
C ALA A 6 -70.18 -20.42 10.90
N HIS A 7 -69.31 -19.41 10.75
CA HIS A 7 -68.00 -19.24 11.41
C HIS A 7 -66.73 -19.94 10.85
N VAL A 8 -65.80 -19.07 10.43
CA VAL A 8 -64.32 -19.19 10.37
C VAL A 8 -63.82 -18.48 11.66
N PRO A 9 -62.71 -18.81 12.37
CA PRO A 9 -61.31 -19.03 11.90
C PRO A 9 -60.59 -20.16 12.68
N ASN A 10 -59.30 -20.50 12.61
CA ASN A 10 -58.04 -19.84 12.25
C ASN A 10 -57.00 -20.97 12.08
N GLU A 11 -56.10 -20.92 11.09
CA GLU A 11 -54.91 -21.81 11.06
C GLU A 11 -53.64 -20.98 10.93
N ASP A 12 -53.06 -20.64 12.08
CA ASP A 12 -51.63 -20.43 12.22
C ASP A 12 -50.97 -21.80 12.34
N THR A 13 -50.28 -22.28 11.31
CA THR A 13 -49.25 -23.32 11.50
C THR A 13 -48.03 -23.04 10.63
N ALA A 14 -46.92 -22.83 11.32
CA ALA A 14 -45.58 -22.67 10.81
C ALA A 14 -45.13 -23.78 9.85
N LYS A 15 -44.32 -23.41 8.86
CA LYS A 15 -43.10 -24.14 8.42
C LYS A 15 -42.34 -23.30 7.38
N ASN A 16 -41.39 -22.51 7.86
CA ASN A 16 -40.30 -21.96 7.04
C ASN A 16 -39.38 -23.12 6.61
N ARG A 17 -39.23 -23.30 5.30
CA ARG A 17 -38.18 -24.12 4.69
C ARG A 17 -37.00 -23.19 4.39
N VAL A 18 -35.98 -23.25 5.23
CA VAL A 18 -34.67 -22.66 4.96
C VAL A 18 -33.95 -23.65 4.04
N GLU A 19 -33.79 -23.28 2.76
CA GLU A 19 -32.88 -23.97 1.85
C GLU A 19 -31.65 -23.06 1.71
N SER A 20 -30.55 -23.64 2.18
CA SER A 20 -29.21 -23.09 2.32
C SER A 20 -28.52 -22.96 0.97
N ASP A 21 -27.94 -21.79 0.70
CA ASP A 21 -26.83 -21.61 -0.23
C ASP A 21 -25.90 -20.50 0.29
N GLU A 22 -25.21 -20.79 1.40
CA GLU A 22 -24.03 -20.02 1.81
C GLU A 22 -22.81 -20.54 1.03
N VAL A 23 -22.59 -19.97 -0.15
CA VAL A 23 -21.28 -20.02 -0.79
C VAL A 23 -20.32 -19.19 0.08
N GLY A 24 -19.40 -19.90 0.73
CA GLY A 24 -18.52 -19.38 1.78
C GLY A 24 -17.80 -18.09 1.38
N LYS A 25 -18.15 -16.99 2.05
CA LYS A 25 -17.26 -15.85 2.23
C LYS A 25 -16.07 -16.34 3.04
N ARG A 26 -14.92 -16.58 2.39
CA ARG A 26 -13.65 -16.55 3.10
C ARG A 26 -13.51 -15.15 3.68
N SER A 27 -13.74 -15.02 4.97
CA SER A 27 -13.26 -13.90 5.75
C SER A 27 -11.74 -13.88 5.57
N VAL A 28 -11.24 -13.02 4.68
CA VAL A 28 -9.84 -12.65 4.70
C VAL A 28 -9.65 -12.03 6.07
N GLU A 29 -8.94 -12.72 6.96
CA GLU A 29 -8.48 -12.14 8.22
C GLU A 29 -7.67 -10.90 7.84
N ASN A 30 -8.27 -9.73 8.04
CA ASN A 30 -7.69 -8.46 7.64
C ASN A 30 -6.63 -8.11 8.68
N HIS A 31 -5.48 -8.78 8.57
CA HIS A 31 -4.32 -8.45 9.38
C HIS A 31 -3.80 -7.08 8.92
N ASP A 32 -3.81 -6.11 9.82
CA ASP A 32 -3.21 -4.79 9.59
C ASP A 32 -1.73 -4.97 9.21
N LEU A 33 -1.28 -4.20 8.21
CA LEU A 33 0.10 -4.19 7.75
C LEU A 33 1.07 -3.80 8.87
N ASP A 34 1.94 -4.75 9.26
CA ASP A 34 3.09 -4.47 10.11
C ASP A 34 4.20 -3.78 9.31
N VAL A 35 4.31 -2.47 9.49
CA VAL A 35 5.27 -1.61 8.78
C VAL A 35 6.72 -1.94 9.16
N ASP A 36 6.97 -2.39 10.39
CA ASP A 36 8.32 -2.72 10.83
C ASP A 36 8.82 -3.99 10.16
N GLN A 37 7.96 -5.01 10.11
CA GLN A 37 8.24 -6.24 9.38
C GLN A 37 8.36 -6.00 7.88
N LEU A 38 7.56 -5.10 7.31
CA LEU A 38 7.70 -4.71 5.92
C LEU A 38 9.05 -4.04 5.63
N ILE A 39 9.49 -3.08 6.44
CA ILE A 39 10.81 -2.45 6.29
C ILE A 39 11.92 -3.50 6.36
N TYR A 40 11.86 -4.40 7.35
CA TYR A 40 12.83 -5.47 7.47
C TYR A 40 12.89 -6.34 6.22
N ARG A 41 11.74 -6.77 5.68
CA ARG A 41 11.68 -7.55 4.43
C ARG A 41 12.23 -6.78 3.24
N LEU A 42 11.90 -5.50 3.10
CA LEU A 42 12.38 -4.65 2.01
C LEU A 42 13.90 -4.48 2.05
N LEU A 43 14.48 -4.16 3.20
CA LEU A 43 15.94 -4.00 3.34
C LEU A 43 16.70 -5.30 2.98
N ASN A 44 16.10 -6.47 3.20
CA ASN A 44 16.67 -7.76 2.81
C ASN A 44 16.37 -8.15 1.34
N ALA A 45 15.46 -7.44 0.66
CA ALA A 45 15.07 -7.70 -0.73
C ALA A 45 16.12 -7.26 -1.76
N ALA A 46 17.18 -6.55 -1.36
CA ALA A 46 18.29 -6.20 -2.24
C ALA A 46 19.21 -7.38 -2.59
N SER A 47 18.99 -8.55 -1.99
CA SER A 47 19.75 -9.75 -2.28
C SER A 47 19.37 -10.31 -3.66
N PRO A 48 20.35 -10.78 -4.48
CA PRO A 48 20.10 -11.20 -5.87
C PRO A 48 19.05 -12.32 -6.04
N ASP A 49 18.78 -13.11 -5.00
CA ASP A 49 17.82 -14.22 -5.02
C ASP A 49 16.42 -13.85 -4.49
N THR A 50 16.21 -12.60 -4.05
CA THR A 50 14.98 -12.15 -3.39
C THR A 50 14.17 -11.24 -4.32
N SER A 51 13.07 -11.76 -4.90
CA SER A 51 12.11 -10.94 -5.64
C SER A 51 11.12 -10.28 -4.66
N LEU A 52 10.82 -8.99 -4.84
CA LEU A 52 9.77 -8.28 -4.06
C LEU A 52 8.45 -9.05 -4.00
N THR A 53 8.05 -9.69 -5.10
CA THR A 53 6.80 -10.47 -5.19
C THR A 53 6.75 -11.65 -4.24
N LYS A 54 7.89 -12.15 -3.77
CA LYS A 54 7.97 -13.19 -2.74
C LYS A 54 7.89 -12.63 -1.33
N VAL A 55 8.25 -11.36 -1.16
CA VAL A 55 8.38 -10.72 0.16
C VAL A 55 7.29 -9.71 0.48
N VAL A 56 6.56 -9.17 -0.51
CA VAL A 56 5.46 -8.22 -0.32
C VAL A 56 4.30 -8.63 -1.22
N LYS A 57 3.15 -8.95 -0.62
CA LYS A 57 1.92 -9.30 -1.34
C LYS A 57 1.23 -8.06 -1.90
N GLU A 58 0.36 -8.25 -2.90
CA GLU A 58 -0.43 -7.16 -3.48
C GLU A 58 -1.29 -6.43 -2.43
N ASP A 59 -2.00 -7.18 -1.58
CA ASP A 59 -2.81 -6.61 -0.49
C ASP A 59 -1.97 -5.75 0.47
N GLU A 60 -0.75 -6.17 0.79
CA GLU A 60 0.18 -5.41 1.64
C GLU A 60 0.59 -4.10 0.97
N MET A 61 0.82 -4.08 -0.34
CA MET A 61 1.11 -2.85 -1.09
C MET A 61 -0.10 -1.91 -1.15
N ILE A 62 -1.30 -2.46 -1.33
CA ILE A 62 -2.54 -1.67 -1.32
C ILE A 62 -2.71 -1.01 0.06
N GLN A 63 -2.54 -1.77 1.14
CA GLN A 63 -2.58 -1.25 2.50
C GLN A 63 -1.50 -0.19 2.73
N LEU A 64 -0.27 -0.42 2.26
CA LEU A 64 0.82 0.54 2.36
C LEU A 64 0.47 1.88 1.70
N CYS A 65 -0.04 1.85 0.47
CA CYS A 65 -0.49 3.04 -0.26
C CYS A 65 -1.61 3.78 0.49
N GLN A 66 -2.59 3.05 1.03
CA GLN A 66 -3.68 3.64 1.82
C GLN A 66 -3.17 4.30 3.10
N MET A 67 -2.23 3.67 3.80
CA MET A 67 -1.61 4.22 5.01
C MET A 67 -0.77 5.47 4.70
N ALA A 68 0.07 5.42 3.66
CA ALA A 68 0.86 6.55 3.21
C ALA A 68 -0.04 7.74 2.80
N TRP A 69 -1.11 7.48 2.06
CA TRP A 69 -2.10 8.51 1.70
C TRP A 69 -2.72 9.18 2.93
N LYS A 70 -3.09 8.40 3.96
CA LYS A 70 -3.61 8.97 5.22
C LYS A 70 -2.59 9.86 5.92
N VAL A 71 -1.29 9.54 5.84
CA VAL A 71 -0.21 10.37 6.39
C VAL A 71 -0.06 11.66 5.59
N PHE A 72 0.05 11.59 4.26
CA PHE A 72 0.17 12.76 3.41
C PHE A 72 -1.02 13.70 3.52
N LYS A 73 -2.25 13.16 3.58
CA LYS A 73 -3.48 13.97 3.70
C LYS A 73 -3.54 14.78 5.00
N LYS A 74 -2.86 14.34 6.05
CA LYS A 74 -2.78 15.05 7.33
C LYS A 74 -1.68 16.11 7.37
N GLN A 75 -0.75 16.08 6.42
CA GLN A 75 0.36 17.04 6.36
C GLN A 75 0.02 18.20 5.40
N ASN A 76 0.61 19.36 5.68
CA ASN A 76 0.51 20.51 4.79
C ASN A 76 1.24 20.21 3.46
N VAL A 77 0.69 20.73 2.36
CA VAL A 77 1.31 20.60 1.02
C VAL A 77 2.65 21.35 0.98
N MET A 78 2.73 22.51 1.64
CA MET A 78 3.98 23.22 1.87
C MET A 78 4.57 22.74 3.20
N LEU A 79 5.67 21.98 3.13
CA LEU A 79 6.36 21.48 4.31
C LEU A 79 7.24 22.57 4.91
N GLU A 80 7.17 22.71 6.23
CA GLU A 80 8.07 23.54 7.03
C GLU A 80 8.94 22.60 7.87
N LEU A 81 10.25 22.60 7.62
CA LEU A 81 11.19 21.63 8.20
C LEU A 81 12.28 22.36 8.98
N GLU A 82 12.70 21.77 10.10
CA GLU A 82 13.83 22.24 10.87
C GLU A 82 15.11 21.45 10.53
N SER A 83 16.25 22.14 10.56
CA SER A 83 17.55 21.50 10.42
C SER A 83 17.89 20.69 11.67
N PRO A 84 18.67 19.59 11.55
CA PRO A 84 19.34 19.11 10.34
C PRO A 84 18.44 18.24 9.45
N VAL A 85 18.58 18.38 8.13
CA VAL A 85 17.90 17.55 7.12
C VAL A 85 18.82 17.22 5.95
N LYS A 86 18.75 15.98 5.46
CA LYS A 86 19.47 15.53 4.26
C LYS A 86 18.51 15.58 3.08
N ILE A 87 18.93 16.25 2.01
CA ILE A 87 18.10 16.45 0.82
C ILE A 87 18.57 15.51 -0.28
N CYS A 88 17.66 14.70 -0.81
CA CYS A 88 17.90 13.72 -1.86
C CYS A 88 17.11 14.08 -3.12
N GLY A 89 17.78 14.08 -4.28
CA GLY A 89 17.14 14.22 -5.59
C GLY A 89 16.53 12.91 -6.09
N ASP A 90 16.44 12.81 -7.41
CA ASP A 90 15.82 11.70 -8.14
C ASP A 90 16.43 10.34 -7.78
N ILE A 91 15.59 9.32 -7.74
CA ILE A 91 16.00 7.94 -7.46
C ILE A 91 15.69 7.01 -8.64
N HIS A 92 14.57 7.21 -9.34
CA HIS A 92 14.19 6.46 -10.55
C HIS A 92 14.39 4.95 -10.44
N GLY A 93 13.82 4.31 -9.42
CA GLY A 93 13.88 2.86 -9.25
C GLY A 93 15.30 2.28 -9.05
N GLN A 94 16.31 3.10 -8.76
CA GLN A 94 17.67 2.67 -8.44
C GLN A 94 17.78 2.23 -6.97
N TYR A 95 17.08 1.16 -6.62
CA TYR A 95 16.95 0.70 -5.23
C TYR A 95 18.30 0.45 -4.52
N GLY A 96 19.27 -0.14 -5.20
CA GLY A 96 20.61 -0.35 -4.63
C GLY A 96 21.34 0.95 -4.29
N ASP A 97 21.12 2.01 -5.08
CA ASP A 97 21.71 3.32 -4.82
C ASP A 97 20.97 4.04 -3.68
N LEU A 98 19.64 3.88 -3.58
CA LEU A 98 18.88 4.32 -2.41
C LEU A 98 19.42 3.71 -1.10
N LEU A 99 19.70 2.41 -1.09
CA LEU A 99 20.27 1.75 0.09
C LEU A 99 21.68 2.26 0.40
N ARG A 100 22.51 2.52 -0.62
CA ARG A 100 23.84 3.13 -0.44
C ARG A 100 23.76 4.55 0.12
N ILE A 101 22.73 5.33 -0.25
CA ILE A 101 22.48 6.64 0.34
C ILE A 101 22.23 6.47 1.84
N PHE A 102 21.31 5.58 2.24
CA PHE A 102 21.04 5.36 3.67
C PHE A 102 22.24 4.81 4.44
N ASP A 103 23.02 3.91 3.85
CA ASP A 103 24.24 3.38 4.46
C ASP A 103 25.29 4.48 4.72
N ARG A 104 25.53 5.35 3.73
CA ARG A 104 26.51 6.45 3.85
C ARG A 104 26.01 7.61 4.70
N CYS A 105 24.74 7.93 4.61
CA CYS A 105 24.15 9.12 5.22
C CYS A 105 23.46 8.85 6.56
N GLY A 106 23.27 7.58 6.94
CA GLY A 106 22.56 7.16 8.14
C GLY A 106 21.10 6.79 7.83
N PHE A 107 20.66 5.63 8.30
CA PHE A 107 19.27 5.18 8.14
C PHE A 107 18.30 6.01 9.00
N PRO A 108 17.04 6.21 8.57
CA PRO A 108 16.00 6.73 9.44
C PRO A 108 15.81 5.83 10.69
N PRO A 109 15.63 6.39 11.90
CA PRO A 109 15.44 7.81 12.22
C PRO A 109 16.74 8.55 12.58
N THR A 110 17.91 7.92 12.47
CA THR A 110 19.20 8.55 12.82
C THR A 110 19.50 9.80 12.00
N SER A 111 18.88 9.94 10.83
CA SER A 111 18.95 11.13 10.00
C SER A 111 17.59 11.51 9.43
N ASN A 112 17.30 12.80 9.41
CA ASN A 112 16.10 13.35 8.78
C ASN A 112 16.33 13.45 7.26
N TYR A 113 15.30 13.12 6.48
CA TYR A 113 15.39 13.14 5.01
C TYR A 113 14.25 13.94 4.38
N LEU A 114 14.59 14.70 3.35
CA LEU A 114 13.68 15.29 2.38
C LEU A 114 14.05 14.78 0.99
N PHE A 115 13.16 14.00 0.37
CA PHE A 115 13.32 13.64 -1.04
C PHE A 115 12.51 14.57 -1.94
N LEU A 116 13.06 14.90 -3.10
CA LEU A 116 12.52 15.92 -4.01
C LEU A 116 11.55 15.39 -5.07
N GLY A 117 11.31 14.07 -5.12
CA GLY A 117 10.43 13.44 -6.12
C GLY A 117 11.18 12.47 -7.03
N ASP A 118 10.52 12.04 -8.11
CA ASP A 118 11.08 11.20 -9.16
C ASP A 118 11.65 9.88 -8.62
N TYR A 119 10.79 9.15 -7.91
CA TYR A 119 11.09 7.89 -7.26
C TYR A 119 11.03 6.71 -8.22
N VAL A 120 10.12 6.78 -9.19
CA VAL A 120 9.76 5.70 -10.11
C VAL A 120 10.16 6.03 -11.54
N ASP A 121 9.91 5.08 -12.45
CA ASP A 121 10.29 5.07 -13.86
C ASP A 121 11.80 4.93 -14.10
N ARG A 122 12.17 4.54 -15.33
CA ARG A 122 13.54 4.35 -15.85
C ARG A 122 14.37 3.22 -15.20
N GLY A 123 14.30 3.05 -13.88
CA GLY A 123 14.99 2.01 -13.15
C GLY A 123 14.32 0.64 -13.18
N ARG A 124 14.97 -0.32 -12.54
CA ARG A 124 14.56 -1.74 -12.55
C ARG A 124 13.76 -2.17 -11.31
N HIS A 125 13.83 -1.38 -10.24
CA HIS A 125 13.30 -1.73 -8.91
C HIS A 125 12.40 -0.60 -8.39
N ASN A 126 11.43 -0.18 -9.21
CA ASN A 126 10.57 0.95 -8.87
C ASN A 126 9.67 0.62 -7.69
N LEU A 127 9.14 -0.61 -7.64
CA LEU A 127 8.28 -1.05 -6.55
C LEU A 127 9.03 -1.13 -5.22
N GLU A 128 10.24 -1.70 -5.20
CA GLU A 128 11.09 -1.75 -4.00
C GLU A 128 11.37 -0.34 -3.47
N THR A 129 11.72 0.57 -4.38
CA THR A 129 12.03 1.97 -4.09
C THR A 129 10.84 2.66 -3.44
N ILE A 130 9.68 2.71 -4.11
CA ILE A 130 8.53 3.44 -3.59
C ILE A 130 7.95 2.78 -2.33
N CYS A 131 7.99 1.45 -2.22
CA CYS A 131 7.53 0.74 -1.02
C CYS A 131 8.38 1.11 0.20
N LEU A 132 9.71 1.13 0.07
CA LEU A 132 10.60 1.47 1.18
C LEU A 132 10.40 2.93 1.61
N LEU A 133 10.30 3.86 0.64
CA LEU A 133 10.07 5.27 0.92
C LEU A 133 8.73 5.50 1.65
N PHE A 134 7.66 4.84 1.22
CA PHE A 134 6.36 4.91 1.89
C PHE A 134 6.38 4.28 3.28
N ALA A 135 7.04 3.14 3.45
CA ALA A 135 7.16 2.49 4.75
C ALA A 135 7.90 3.40 5.75
N TYR A 136 9.01 4.02 5.34
CA TYR A 136 9.69 5.03 6.16
C TYR A 136 8.83 6.26 6.41
N LYS A 137 8.07 6.74 5.41
CA LYS A 137 7.16 7.87 5.60
C LYS A 137 6.10 7.57 6.66
N ILE A 138 5.56 6.36 6.68
CA ILE A 138 4.53 5.95 7.64
C ILE A 138 5.13 5.83 9.05
N LYS A 139 6.32 5.25 9.16
CA LYS A 139 7.02 5.01 10.43
C LYS A 139 7.57 6.28 11.07
N TYR A 140 8.16 7.17 10.27
CA TYR A 140 8.90 8.35 10.73
C TYR A 140 8.31 9.64 10.14
N ARG A 141 7.04 9.90 10.45
CA ARG A 141 6.23 10.95 9.79
C ARG A 141 6.82 12.35 9.89
N ASP A 142 7.51 12.61 11.01
CA ASP A 142 8.08 13.91 11.39
C ASP A 142 9.60 14.00 11.11
N ASN A 143 10.21 12.95 10.57
CA ASN A 143 11.65 12.90 10.25
C ASN A 143 11.92 12.50 8.78
N PHE A 144 10.91 11.98 8.07
CA PHE A 144 11.03 11.49 6.70
C PHE A 144 9.98 12.14 5.80
N PHE A 145 10.43 12.88 4.79
CA PHE A 145 9.61 13.74 3.96
C PHE A 145 9.81 13.42 2.48
N LEU A 146 8.71 13.40 1.75
CA LEU A 146 8.66 13.05 0.33
C LEU A 146 7.87 14.14 -0.39
N LEU A 147 8.51 14.82 -1.35
CA LEU A 147 7.84 15.71 -2.28
C LEU A 147 7.34 14.95 -3.51
N ARG A 148 6.55 15.62 -4.33
CA ARG A 148 6.03 15.05 -5.58
C ARG A 148 6.88 15.56 -6.75
N GLY A 149 7.50 14.65 -7.49
CA GLY A 149 8.14 14.93 -8.77
C GLY A 149 7.15 14.80 -9.93
N ASN A 150 7.62 15.00 -11.15
CA ASN A 150 6.77 14.88 -12.34
C ASN A 150 6.45 13.42 -12.69
N HIS A 151 7.30 12.47 -12.28
CA HIS A 151 7.09 11.04 -12.50
C HIS A 151 6.01 10.43 -11.58
N GLU A 152 5.66 11.09 -10.47
CA GLU A 152 4.54 10.71 -9.61
C GLU A 152 3.18 11.19 -10.18
N SER A 153 2.98 11.00 -11.48
CA SER A 153 1.74 11.32 -12.19
C SER A 153 1.38 10.22 -13.18
N SER A 154 0.08 9.91 -13.25
CA SER A 154 -0.44 8.81 -14.10
C SER A 154 0.01 8.91 -15.58
N PRO A 155 -0.01 10.09 -16.24
CA PRO A 155 0.41 10.19 -17.64
C PRO A 155 1.90 9.84 -17.87
N VAL A 156 2.76 10.13 -16.90
CA VAL A 156 4.20 9.90 -17.00
C VAL A 156 4.51 8.44 -16.64
N SER A 157 3.99 7.96 -15.52
CA SER A 157 4.25 6.59 -15.04
C SER A 157 3.69 5.49 -15.94
N GLN A 158 2.64 5.78 -16.72
CA GLN A 158 2.14 4.88 -17.77
C GLN A 158 3.09 4.74 -18.97
N ARG A 159 3.94 5.75 -19.22
CA ARG A 159 4.80 5.78 -20.41
C ARG A 159 6.23 5.32 -20.15
N TYR A 160 6.72 5.47 -18.92
CA TYR A 160 8.16 5.34 -18.60
C TYR A 160 8.51 4.16 -17.69
N GLY A 161 7.59 3.20 -17.55
CA GLY A 161 7.88 1.83 -17.12
C GLY A 161 7.32 1.44 -15.75
N PHE A 162 6.89 2.38 -14.90
CA PHE A 162 6.31 2.01 -13.62
C PHE A 162 5.01 1.21 -13.76
N PHE A 163 4.10 1.63 -14.63
CA PHE A 163 2.86 0.89 -14.91
C PHE A 163 3.14 -0.53 -15.39
N ASP A 164 4.05 -0.68 -16.36
CA ASP A 164 4.43 -1.99 -16.90
C ASP A 164 5.05 -2.89 -15.82
N GLU A 165 5.86 -2.33 -14.92
CA GLU A 165 6.42 -3.07 -13.79
C GLU A 165 5.32 -3.57 -12.84
N CYS A 166 4.36 -2.72 -12.47
CA CYS A 166 3.22 -3.11 -11.65
C CYS A 166 2.44 -4.27 -12.28
N MET A 167 2.03 -4.11 -13.55
CA MET A 167 1.25 -5.13 -14.27
C MET A 167 2.00 -6.45 -14.37
N ARG A 168 3.28 -6.42 -14.75
CA ARG A 168 4.11 -7.62 -14.90
C ARG A 168 4.30 -8.38 -13.59
N ARG A 169 4.45 -7.68 -12.47
CA ARG A 169 4.85 -8.29 -11.19
C ARG A 169 3.66 -8.70 -10.31
N TYR A 170 2.55 -7.98 -10.38
CA TYR A 170 1.42 -8.18 -9.47
C TYR A 170 0.10 -8.49 -10.15
N GLN A 171 0.03 -8.49 -11.49
CA GLN A 171 -1.11 -9.01 -12.26
C GLN A 171 -2.49 -8.53 -11.74
N SER A 172 -2.64 -7.23 -11.45
CA SER A 172 -3.96 -6.68 -11.16
C SER A 172 -4.79 -6.78 -12.45
N VAL A 173 -5.69 -7.77 -12.49
CA VAL A 173 -6.67 -7.99 -13.57
C VAL A 173 -7.95 -7.21 -13.26
#